data_AF-A0A662RJA9-F1
#
_entry.id   AF-A0A662RJA9-F1
#
_cell.length_a   1.000
_cell.length_b   1.000
_cell.length_c   1.000
_cell.angle_alpha   90.00
_cell.angle_beta   90.00
_cell.angle_gamma   90.00
#
_symmetry.space_group_name_H-M   'P 1'
#
loop_
_entity.id
_entity.type
_entity.pdbx_description
1 polymer ?
#
loop_
_entity_poly.entity_id
_entity_poly.type
_entity_poly.pdbx_seq_one_letter_code
_entity_poly.pdbx_strand_id
1 'polypeptide(L)'
;MMKKLGQIEIFGTKKQIEEAEKALRTINEKVLKSEPEARLAIQELIDEKKLKADILYDGNTVWSYDRIIRNVKRIKKEGVLGYASYRPIGYMLRIPTFDGGKPVLSNYFYKFLHLCCGSIAHYDKAGWIATYPTVEHLKDFFRKNEYGMRVLDYIPDWKTDAKRIVVGIEEILDV
;
A
#
# COMPACT_ATOMS: atom_id res chain seq x y z
N MET A 1 -6.44 18.10 5.01
CA MET A 1 -5.60 19.30 4.82
C MET A 1 -4.31 18.87 4.14
N MET A 2 -3.63 19.80 3.48
CA MET A 2 -2.38 19.57 2.76
C MET A 2 -1.33 20.57 3.25
N LYS A 3 -0.08 20.13 3.36
CA LYS A 3 1.08 21.00 3.57
C LYS A 3 2.24 20.57 2.67
N LYS A 4 2.95 21.53 2.10
CA LYS A 4 4.10 21.31 1.22
C LYS A 4 5.39 21.76 1.89
N LEU A 5 6.43 20.93 1.81
CA LEU A 5 7.78 21.15 2.32
C LEU A 5 8.77 20.79 1.20
N GLY A 6 9.07 21.76 0.33
CA GLY A 6 9.87 21.50 -0.87
C GLY A 6 9.15 20.52 -1.81
N GLN A 7 9.79 19.38 -2.09
CA GLN A 7 9.23 18.28 -2.91
C GLN A 7 8.33 17.32 -2.12
N ILE A 8 8.21 17.50 -0.81
CA ILE A 8 7.41 16.63 0.06
C ILE A 8 6.03 17.26 0.28
N GLU A 9 4.99 16.49 0.06
CA GLU A 9 3.61 16.87 0.31
C GLU A 9 3.00 15.97 1.38
N ILE A 10 2.35 16.57 2.38
CA ILE A 10 1.81 15.86 3.54
C ILE A 10 0.30 16.08 3.58
N PHE A 11 -0.44 14.97 3.64
CA PHE A 11 -1.89 14.96 3.72
C PHE A 11 -2.36 14.30 5.01
N GLY A 12 -3.34 14.91 5.67
CA GLY A 12 -3.94 14.35 6.87
C GLY A 12 -4.78 15.35 7.66
N THR A 13 -5.01 15.01 8.93
CA THR A 13 -5.54 15.93 9.94
C THR A 13 -4.46 16.92 10.40
N LYS A 14 -4.86 18.02 11.05
CA LYS A 14 -3.92 19.08 11.43
C LYS A 14 -2.81 18.54 12.33
N LYS A 15 -3.21 17.74 13.32
CA LYS A 15 -2.29 17.05 14.24
C LYS A 15 -1.32 16.11 13.51
N GLN A 16 -1.81 15.33 12.54
CA GLN A 16 -0.97 14.41 11.77
C GLN A 16 0.06 15.15 10.91
N ILE A 17 -0.34 16.28 10.33
CA ILE A 17 0.54 17.11 9.51
C ILE A 17 1.64 17.73 10.37
N GLU A 18 1.30 18.27 11.54
CA GLU A 18 2.27 18.87 12.47
C GLU A 18 3.27 17.82 13.00
N GLU A 19 2.80 16.61 13.34
CA GLU A 19 3.65 15.50 13.74
C GLU A 19 4.60 15.06 12.62
N ALA A 20 4.07 14.89 11.40
CA ALA A 20 4.85 14.49 10.24
C ALA A 20 5.87 15.57 9.84
N GLU A 21 5.50 16.85 9.86
CA GLU A 21 6.40 17.96 9.59
C GLU A 21 7.56 18.00 10.59
N LYS A 22 7.27 17.86 11.88
CA LYS A 22 8.30 17.86 12.92
C LYS A 22 9.29 16.72 12.71
N ALA A 23 8.80 15.54 12.33
CA ALA A 23 9.64 14.40 12.00
C ALA A 23 10.45 14.64 10.72
N LEU A 24 9.84 15.17 9.65
CA LEU A 24 10.52 15.36 8.37
C LEU A 24 11.62 16.42 8.43
N ARG A 25 11.50 17.43 9.31
CA ARG A 25 12.55 18.42 9.55
C ARG A 25 13.85 17.84 10.13
N THR A 26 13.82 16.62 10.70
CA THR A 26 15.04 15.98 11.19
C THR A 26 15.83 15.26 10.08
N ILE A 27 15.28 15.16 8.88
CA ILE A 27 15.98 14.58 7.73
C ILE A 27 17.00 15.60 7.20
N ASN A 28 18.24 15.15 7.06
CA ASN A 28 19.36 15.96 6.56
C ASN A 28 19.17 16.30 5.07
N GLU A 29 19.47 17.54 4.67
CA GLU A 29 19.46 17.99 3.26
C GLU A 29 20.30 17.08 2.34
N LYS A 30 21.34 16.42 2.87
CA LYS A 30 22.16 15.46 2.10
C LYS A 30 21.38 14.22 1.62
N VAL A 31 20.35 13.78 2.35
CA VAL A 31 19.50 12.63 2.00
C VAL A 31 18.53 12.96 0.85
N LEU A 32 18.27 14.25 0.62
CA LEU A 32 17.39 14.74 -0.44
C LEU A 32 18.09 14.90 -1.80
N LYS A 33 19.36 14.48 -1.93
CA LYS A 33 20.12 14.61 -3.18
C LYS A 33 19.70 13.62 -4.26
N SER A 34 19.18 12.45 -3.87
CA SER A 34 18.63 11.47 -4.79
C SER A 34 17.26 11.01 -4.30
N GLU A 35 16.27 10.94 -5.20
CA GLU A 35 14.93 10.44 -4.89
C GLU A 35 14.92 9.02 -4.28
N PRO A 36 15.72 8.05 -4.80
CA PRO A 36 15.81 6.72 -4.22
C PRO A 36 16.21 6.70 -2.74
N GLU A 37 17.20 7.51 -2.34
CA GLU A 37 17.65 7.57 -0.94
C GLU A 37 16.65 8.33 -0.07
N ALA A 38 16.07 9.41 -0.59
CA ALA A 38 15.04 10.19 0.08
C ALA A 38 13.82 9.33 0.43
N ARG A 39 13.36 8.50 -0.52
CA ARG A 39 12.23 7.59 -0.34
C ARG A 39 12.46 6.60 0.80
N LEU A 40 13.64 5.99 0.87
CA LEU A 40 13.99 5.04 1.94
C LEU A 40 14.07 5.72 3.31
N ALA A 41 14.72 6.88 3.40
CA ALA A 41 14.83 7.61 4.65
C ALA A 41 13.46 8.09 5.17
N ILE A 42 12.59 8.56 4.28
CA ILE A 42 11.21 8.94 4.62
C ILE A 42 10.44 7.71 5.10
N GLN A 43 10.56 6.56 4.40
CA GLN A 43 9.90 5.32 4.82
C GLN A 43 10.33 4.89 6.22
N GLU A 44 11.63 4.93 6.53
CA GLU A 44 12.15 4.57 7.86
C GLU A 44 11.62 5.50 8.95
N LEU A 45 11.58 6.80 8.67
CA LEU A 45 11.03 7.79 9.59
C LEU A 45 9.52 7.57 9.83
N ILE A 46 8.76 7.23 8.79
CA ILE A 46 7.34 6.90 8.90
C ILE A 46 7.14 5.74 9.86
N ASP A 47 7.97 4.71 9.76
CA ASP A 47 7.85 3.50 10.57
C ASP A 47 8.33 3.74 12.01
N GLU A 48 9.46 4.43 12.19
CA GLU A 48 10.03 4.77 13.50
C GLU A 48 9.06 5.63 14.33
N LYS A 49 8.55 6.71 13.74
CA LYS A 49 7.64 7.65 14.41
C LYS A 49 6.17 7.24 14.31
N LYS A 50 5.87 6.13 13.61
CA LYS A 50 4.52 5.61 13.36
C LYS A 50 3.58 6.67 12.77
N LEU A 51 4.10 7.43 11.81
CA LEU A 51 3.37 8.54 11.19
C LEU A 51 2.10 8.03 10.50
N LYS A 52 1.00 8.74 10.72
CA LYS A 52 -0.32 8.40 10.15
C LYS A 52 -0.71 9.25 8.95
N ALA A 53 0.00 10.36 8.71
CA ALA A 53 -0.20 11.18 7.54
C ALA A 53 0.19 10.43 6.27
N ASP A 54 -0.47 10.73 5.16
CA ASP A 54 -0.02 10.31 3.85
C ASP A 54 1.08 11.28 3.40
N ILE A 55 2.28 10.76 3.14
CA ILE A 55 3.46 11.55 2.76
C ILE A 55 3.80 11.18 1.32
N LEU A 56 3.88 12.20 0.46
CA LEU A 56 4.21 12.08 -0.95
C LEU A 56 5.56 12.77 -1.17
N TYR A 57 6.42 12.14 -1.97
CA TYR A 57 7.63 12.74 -2.52
C TYR A 57 7.42 12.88 -4.03
N ASP A 58 7.54 14.10 -4.54
CA ASP A 58 7.30 14.46 -5.94
C ASP A 58 5.99 13.86 -6.51
N GLY A 59 4.89 14.09 -5.76
CA GLY A 59 3.55 13.60 -6.12
C GLY A 59 3.32 12.09 -5.93
N ASN A 60 4.33 11.32 -5.50
CA ASN A 60 4.22 9.88 -5.29
C ASN A 60 4.29 9.51 -3.81
N THR A 61 3.28 8.77 -3.33
CA THR A 61 3.22 8.32 -1.93
C THR A 61 4.44 7.48 -1.57
N VAL A 62 5.03 7.78 -0.42
CA VAL A 62 6.03 6.95 0.26
C VAL A 62 5.29 6.04 1.24
N TRP A 63 5.49 4.73 1.10
CA TRP A 63 4.71 3.74 1.82
C TRP A 63 5.42 3.24 3.07
N SER A 64 4.69 3.10 4.17
CA SER A 64 5.15 2.46 5.41
C SER A 64 5.39 0.97 5.16
N TYR A 65 6.63 0.52 5.37
CA TYR A 65 6.99 -0.89 5.22
C TYR A 65 6.25 -1.72 6.26
N ASP A 66 6.36 -1.29 7.51
CA ASP A 66 5.79 -1.96 8.67
C ASP A 66 4.27 -2.18 8.56
N ARG A 67 3.53 -1.17 8.10
CA ARG A 67 2.06 -1.26 7.99
C ARG A 67 1.63 -2.28 6.96
N ILE A 68 2.31 -2.33 5.82
CA ILE A 68 1.99 -3.27 4.74
C ILE A 68 2.39 -4.68 5.16
N ILE A 69 3.62 -4.86 5.64
CA ILE A 69 4.15 -6.16 6.05
C ILE A 69 3.33 -6.78 7.19
N ARG A 70 2.93 -5.99 8.20
CA ARG A 70 2.02 -6.48 9.24
C ARG A 70 0.69 -6.95 8.68
N ASN A 71 0.14 -6.28 7.67
CA ASN A 71 -1.11 -6.70 7.03
C ASN A 71 -0.91 -7.99 6.22
N VAL A 72 0.20 -8.12 5.50
CA VAL A 72 0.55 -9.31 4.71
C VAL A 72 0.71 -10.53 5.62
N LYS A 73 1.43 -10.40 6.75
CA LYS A 73 1.55 -11.48 7.75
C LYS A 73 0.19 -11.94 8.27
N ARG A 74 -0.72 -10.98 8.52
CA ARG A 74 -2.09 -11.30 8.92
C ARG A 74 -2.84 -12.05 7.81
N ILE A 75 -2.73 -11.61 6.55
CA ILE A 75 -3.34 -12.31 5.41
C ILE A 75 -2.78 -13.72 5.25
N LYS A 76 -1.46 -13.92 5.35
CA LYS A 76 -0.84 -15.25 5.29
C LYS A 76 -1.37 -16.16 6.39
N LYS A 77 -1.54 -15.63 7.61
CA LYS A 77 -2.08 -16.39 8.76
C LYS A 77 -3.54 -16.79 8.56
N GLU A 78 -4.38 -15.88 8.06
CA GLU A 78 -5.81 -16.13 7.87
C GLU A 78 -6.10 -16.93 6.58
N GLY A 79 -5.16 -16.95 5.62
CA GLY A 79 -5.32 -17.61 4.32
C GLY A 79 -6.24 -16.86 3.33
N VAL A 80 -6.98 -15.86 3.81
CA VAL A 80 -7.95 -15.07 3.03
C VAL A 80 -7.73 -13.57 3.19
N LEU A 81 -8.10 -12.81 2.17
CA LEU A 81 -8.05 -11.35 2.17
C LEU A 81 -9.39 -10.74 2.65
N GLY A 82 -10.46 -11.49 2.51
CA GLY A 82 -11.78 -11.23 3.05
C GLY A 82 -12.81 -12.15 2.41
N TYR A 83 -13.94 -12.34 3.07
CA TYR A 83 -15.07 -13.05 2.49
C TYR A 83 -15.94 -12.03 1.75
N ALA A 84 -15.71 -11.85 0.45
CA ALA A 84 -16.69 -11.20 -0.40
C ALA A 84 -17.85 -12.19 -0.61
N SER A 85 -18.94 -12.00 0.10
CA SER A 85 -20.23 -12.56 -0.28
C SER A 85 -20.89 -11.66 -1.34
N TYR A 86 -21.93 -12.15 -1.99
CA TYR A 86 -22.71 -11.33 -2.93
C TYR A 86 -24.14 -11.22 -2.42
N ARG A 87 -24.57 -10.00 -2.08
CA ARG A 87 -25.99 -9.74 -1.82
C ARG A 87 -26.72 -9.38 -3.11
N PRO A 88 -27.88 -9.98 -3.38
CA PRO A 88 -28.72 -9.57 -4.50
C PRO A 88 -29.26 -8.15 -4.28
N ILE A 89 -29.27 -7.36 -5.35
CA ILE A 89 -30.03 -6.11 -5.47
C ILE A 89 -31.06 -6.32 -6.56
N GLY A 90 -32.31 -6.56 -6.15
CA GLY A 90 -33.34 -7.01 -7.08
C GLY A 90 -32.99 -8.37 -7.70
N TYR A 91 -33.58 -8.62 -8.87
CA TYR A 91 -33.55 -9.95 -9.52
C TYR A 91 -32.31 -10.21 -10.37
N MET A 92 -31.59 -9.15 -10.79
CA MET A 92 -30.54 -9.23 -11.82
C MET A 92 -29.17 -8.70 -11.37
N LEU A 93 -29.08 -7.97 -10.26
CA LEU A 93 -27.81 -7.38 -9.80
C LEU A 93 -27.32 -8.05 -8.53
N ARG A 94 -26.00 -8.14 -8.38
CA ARG A 94 -25.34 -8.59 -7.15
C ARG A 94 -24.27 -7.59 -6.78
N ILE A 95 -24.24 -7.17 -5.52
CA ILE A 95 -23.15 -6.33 -5.00
C ILE A 95 -22.26 -7.19 -4.09
N PRO A 96 -20.92 -7.09 -4.24
CA PRO A 96 -20.02 -7.70 -3.28
C PRO A 96 -20.20 -7.05 -1.90
N THR A 97 -20.57 -7.86 -0.93
CA THR A 97 -20.73 -7.50 0.48
C THR A 97 -19.76 -8.31 1.33
N PHE A 98 -19.39 -7.81 2.49
CA PHE A 98 -18.64 -8.60 3.46
C PHE A 98 -19.64 -9.11 4.50
N ASP A 99 -20.25 -10.27 4.25
CA ASP A 99 -21.16 -10.87 5.22
C ASP A 99 -20.38 -11.29 6.48
N GLY A 100 -20.54 -10.53 7.57
CA GLY A 100 -20.13 -10.92 8.92
C GLY A 100 -18.81 -10.36 9.46
N GLY A 101 -18.05 -9.53 8.72
CA GLY A 101 -16.82 -8.95 9.27
C GLY A 101 -16.07 -7.96 8.37
N LYS A 102 -15.14 -7.20 8.97
CA LYS A 102 -14.23 -6.33 8.21
C LYS A 102 -13.19 -7.20 7.46
N PRO A 103 -12.93 -6.95 6.16
CA PRO A 103 -11.91 -7.69 5.42
C PRO A 103 -10.54 -7.60 6.09
N VAL A 104 -9.74 -8.65 5.94
CA VAL A 104 -8.36 -8.72 6.44
C VAL A 104 -7.48 -7.72 5.69
N LEU A 105 -7.70 -7.56 4.38
CA LEU A 105 -7.06 -6.54 3.56
C LEU A 105 -7.43 -5.13 4.05
N SER A 106 -6.42 -4.38 4.48
CA SER A 106 -6.57 -3.00 4.90
C SER A 106 -6.72 -2.07 3.69
N ASN A 107 -7.38 -0.92 3.89
CA ASN A 107 -7.44 0.11 2.85
C ASN A 107 -6.05 0.62 2.46
N TYR A 108 -5.11 0.63 3.41
CA TYR A 108 -3.75 1.09 3.14
C TYR A 108 -3.01 0.13 2.20
N PHE A 109 -3.06 -1.17 2.48
CA PHE A 109 -2.44 -2.18 1.62
C PHE A 109 -3.13 -2.26 0.25
N TYR A 110 -4.46 -2.17 0.21
CA TYR A 110 -5.19 -2.08 -1.07
C TYR A 110 -4.73 -0.89 -1.93
N LYS A 111 -4.61 0.32 -1.34
CA LYS A 111 -4.13 1.48 -2.09
C LYS A 111 -2.71 1.27 -2.64
N PHE A 112 -1.84 0.57 -1.90
CA PHE A 112 -0.50 0.21 -2.38
C PHE A 112 -0.56 -0.73 -3.60
N LEU A 113 -1.41 -1.76 -3.55
CA LEU A 113 -1.62 -2.69 -4.68
C LEU A 113 -2.11 -1.92 -5.92
N HIS A 114 -3.12 -1.07 -5.74
CA HIS A 114 -3.71 -0.27 -6.82
C HIS A 114 -2.74 0.77 -7.42
N LEU A 115 -2.03 1.52 -6.57
CA LEU A 115 -1.22 2.66 -7.02
C LEU A 115 0.22 2.29 -7.41
N CYS A 116 0.73 1.12 -7.00
CA CYS A 116 2.13 0.75 -7.22
C CYS A 116 2.32 -0.61 -7.89
N CYS A 117 1.40 -1.56 -7.71
CA CYS A 117 1.66 -2.94 -8.11
C CYS A 117 1.04 -3.33 -9.47
N GLY A 118 0.35 -2.40 -10.14
CA GLY A 118 -0.27 -2.66 -11.45
C GLY A 118 -1.62 -3.37 -11.34
N SER A 119 -2.44 -2.95 -10.38
CA SER A 119 -3.86 -3.34 -10.26
C SER A 119 -4.74 -2.22 -10.85
N ILE A 120 -5.30 -2.43 -12.04
CA ILE A 120 -6.03 -1.43 -12.83
C ILE A 120 -7.54 -1.64 -12.86
N ALA A 121 -8.01 -2.88 -12.78
CA ALA A 121 -9.43 -3.20 -13.02
C ALA A 121 -10.32 -2.99 -11.79
N HIS A 122 -9.71 -2.80 -10.61
CA HIS A 122 -10.43 -2.80 -9.34
C HIS A 122 -10.46 -1.39 -8.76
N TYR A 123 -11.57 -0.69 -8.98
CA TYR A 123 -11.78 0.70 -8.52
C TYR A 123 -11.94 0.83 -7.00
N ASP A 124 -12.28 -0.27 -6.31
CA ASP A 124 -12.34 -0.33 -4.86
C ASP A 124 -11.82 -1.64 -4.29
N LYS A 125 -11.63 -1.63 -2.97
CA LYS A 125 -11.11 -2.78 -2.21
C LYS A 125 -12.03 -4.00 -2.28
N ALA A 126 -13.34 -3.81 -2.40
CA ALA A 126 -14.29 -4.91 -2.44
C ALA A 126 -14.22 -5.66 -3.76
N GLY A 127 -14.15 -4.94 -4.88
CA GLY A 127 -13.88 -5.50 -6.20
C GLY A 127 -12.56 -6.25 -6.24
N TRP A 128 -11.50 -5.68 -5.64
CA TRP A 128 -10.20 -6.35 -5.56
C TRP A 128 -10.28 -7.68 -4.79
N ILE A 129 -10.92 -7.71 -3.62
CA ILE A 129 -11.08 -8.94 -2.82
C ILE A 129 -11.97 -9.96 -3.54
N ALA A 130 -12.99 -9.52 -4.26
CA ALA A 130 -13.85 -10.42 -5.03
C ALA A 130 -13.09 -11.15 -6.13
N THR A 131 -12.10 -10.50 -6.74
CA THR A 131 -11.21 -11.11 -7.75
C THR A 131 -10.09 -11.92 -7.14
N TYR A 132 -9.49 -11.44 -6.04
CA TYR A 132 -8.35 -12.09 -5.37
C TYR A 132 -8.66 -12.40 -3.89
N PRO A 133 -9.55 -13.37 -3.61
CA PRO A 133 -10.05 -13.60 -2.25
C PRO A 133 -9.06 -14.29 -1.31
N THR A 134 -8.06 -15.00 -1.84
CA THR A 134 -7.17 -15.87 -1.04
C THR A 134 -5.70 -15.47 -1.14
N VAL A 135 -4.90 -15.96 -0.19
CA VAL A 135 -3.44 -15.77 -0.21
C VAL A 135 -2.79 -16.29 -1.51
N GLU A 136 -3.30 -17.37 -2.10
CA GLU A 136 -2.78 -17.90 -3.37
C GLU A 136 -3.04 -16.92 -4.54
N HIS A 137 -4.23 -16.31 -4.59
CA HIS A 137 -4.50 -15.26 -5.58
C HIS A 137 -3.56 -14.05 -5.40
N LEU A 138 -3.23 -13.70 -4.15
CA LEU A 138 -2.25 -12.67 -3.88
C LEU A 138 -0.86 -13.08 -4.39
N LYS A 139 -0.41 -14.32 -4.15
CA LYS A 139 0.86 -14.83 -4.69
C LYS A 139 0.90 -14.74 -6.21
N ASP A 140 -0.15 -15.21 -6.88
CA ASP A 140 -0.23 -15.18 -8.33
C ASP A 140 -0.19 -13.76 -8.88
N PHE A 141 -0.87 -12.81 -8.22
CA PHE A 141 -0.78 -11.40 -8.56
C PHE A 141 0.65 -10.85 -8.45
N PHE A 142 1.41 -11.24 -7.41
CA PHE A 142 2.80 -10.80 -7.25
C PHE A 142 3.75 -11.42 -8.30
N ARG A 143 3.52 -12.68 -8.70
CA ARG A 143 4.23 -13.32 -9.82
C ARG A 143 3.91 -12.67 -11.16
N LYS A 144 2.65 -12.29 -11.35
CA LYS A 144 2.14 -11.74 -12.60
C LYS A 144 0.94 -10.83 -12.33
N ASN A 145 1.18 -9.52 -12.37
CA ASN A 145 0.15 -8.50 -12.22
C ASN A 145 -0.76 -8.43 -13.46
N GLU A 146 -1.69 -7.47 -13.47
CA GLU A 146 -2.68 -7.32 -14.56
C GLU A 146 -2.05 -6.86 -15.90
N TYR A 147 -0.79 -6.43 -15.89
CA TYR A 147 -0.01 -6.15 -17.09
C TYR A 147 0.83 -7.35 -17.56
N GLY A 148 0.74 -8.48 -16.86
CA GLY A 148 1.48 -9.69 -17.20
C GLY A 148 2.95 -9.69 -16.76
N MET A 149 3.35 -8.77 -15.87
CA MET A 149 4.70 -8.64 -15.35
C MET A 149 4.76 -9.03 -13.87
N ARG A 150 5.92 -9.50 -13.39
CA ARG A 150 6.17 -9.61 -11.95
C ARG A 150 6.07 -8.21 -11.33
N VAL A 151 5.44 -8.13 -10.15
CA VAL A 151 5.21 -6.83 -9.50
C VAL A 151 6.52 -6.09 -9.20
N LEU A 152 7.57 -6.81 -8.78
CA LEU A 152 8.88 -6.20 -8.50
C LEU A 152 9.49 -5.54 -9.75
N ASP A 153 9.32 -6.17 -10.91
CA ASP A 153 9.88 -5.72 -12.19
C ASP A 153 9.04 -4.60 -12.81
N TYR A 154 7.74 -4.56 -12.49
CA TYR A 154 6.83 -3.49 -12.90
C TYR A 154 7.12 -2.16 -12.21
N ILE A 155 7.55 -2.19 -10.93
CA ILE A 155 7.80 -0.97 -10.17
C ILE A 155 9.05 -0.27 -10.71
N PRO A 156 9.00 1.05 -10.98
CA PRO A 156 10.17 1.80 -11.41
C PRO A 156 11.32 1.77 -10.38
N ASP A 157 12.57 1.77 -10.86
CA ASP A 157 13.76 1.66 -10.00
C ASP A 157 13.88 2.75 -8.94
N TRP A 158 13.39 3.96 -9.24
CA TRP A 158 13.42 5.08 -8.31
C TRP A 158 12.44 4.93 -7.14
N LYS A 159 11.42 4.05 -7.24
CA LYS A 159 10.47 3.75 -6.14
C LYS A 159 11.05 2.68 -5.18
N THR A 160 12.20 2.98 -4.61
CA THR A 160 12.98 2.06 -3.75
C THR A 160 12.24 1.57 -2.50
N ASP A 161 11.49 2.44 -1.82
CA ASP A 161 10.58 2.10 -0.71
C ASP A 161 9.52 1.09 -1.12
N ALA A 162 8.94 1.22 -2.32
CA ALA A 162 7.94 0.29 -2.82
C ALA A 162 8.58 -1.05 -3.22
N LYS A 163 9.73 -1.03 -3.89
CA LYS A 163 10.50 -2.26 -4.19
C LYS A 163 10.89 -3.00 -2.91
N ARG A 164 11.39 -2.29 -1.90
CA ARG A 164 11.71 -2.86 -0.58
C ARG A 164 10.51 -3.56 0.05
N ILE A 165 9.31 -2.95 -0.04
CA ILE A 165 8.07 -3.59 0.41
C ILE A 165 7.78 -4.86 -0.37
N VAL A 166 7.86 -4.82 -1.70
CA VAL A 166 7.54 -5.99 -2.54
C VAL A 166 8.48 -7.15 -2.27
N VAL A 167 9.79 -6.90 -2.14
CA VAL A 167 10.75 -7.94 -1.72
C VAL A 167 10.32 -8.56 -0.39
N GLY A 168 9.99 -7.75 0.62
CA GLY A 168 9.51 -8.26 1.90
C GLY A 168 8.17 -9.01 1.81
N ILE A 169 7.30 -8.67 0.85
CA ILE A 169 6.06 -9.41 0.59
C ILE A 169 6.36 -10.77 -0.03
N GLU A 170 7.20 -10.82 -1.06
CA GLU A 170 7.57 -12.06 -1.76
C GLU A 170 8.27 -13.03 -0.80
N GLU A 171 9.17 -12.55 0.05
CA GLU A 171 9.79 -13.33 1.12
C GLU A 171 8.75 -13.91 2.10
N ILE A 172 7.75 -13.12 2.47
CA ILE A 172 6.71 -13.60 3.39
C ILE A 172 5.77 -14.57 2.69
N LEU A 173 5.48 -14.38 1.41
CA LEU A 173 4.51 -15.19 0.69
C LEU A 173 5.13 -16.42 0.00
N ASP A 174 6.45 -16.57 0.04
CA ASP A 174 7.18 -17.65 -0.63
C ASP A 174 6.90 -17.63 -2.15
N VAL A 175 7.04 -16.45 -2.77
CA VAL A 175 6.73 -16.17 -4.20
C VAL A 175 7.96 -16.18 -5.08
#